data_AF-A0A3D2LBV1-F1
#
_entry.id   AF-A0A3D2LBV1-F1
#
_cell.length_a   1.000
_cell.length_b   1.000
_cell.length_c   1.000
_cell.angle_alpha   90.00
_cell.angle_beta   90.00
_cell.angle_gamma   90.00
#
_symmetry.space_group_name_H-M   'P 1'
#
loop_
_entity.id
_entity.type
_entity.pdbx_description
1 polymer ?
#
loop_
_entity_poly.entity_id
_entity_poly.type
_entity_poly.pdbx_seq_one_letter_code
_entity_poly.pdbx_strand_id
1 'polypeptide(L)'
;DTLLTKGEQDDWGSAKATRWAVVAKDYRILLMLGDNLGDFTDSYKGSPAERQAVYEANADKWGREWIALPNPGYGSWESAPFGHDYSLPEDERVQMKRDQLQPWPERP
;
A
#
# COMPACT_ATOMS: atom_id res chain seq x y z
N ASP A 1 -2.94 13.76 21.76
CA ASP A 1 -3.94 13.47 20.72
C ASP A 1 -4.29 11.99 20.75
N THR A 2 -5.51 11.65 20.36
CA THR A 2 -5.97 10.25 20.26
C THR A 2 -5.96 9.77 18.82
N LEU A 3 -6.04 10.68 17.84
CA LEU A 3 -6.02 10.39 16.41
C LEU A 3 -4.93 11.25 15.75
N LEU A 4 -4.16 10.65 14.84
CA LEU A 4 -3.15 11.38 14.06
C LEU A 4 -3.57 11.37 12.58
N THR A 5 -4.12 12.47 12.10
CA THR A 5 -4.81 12.52 10.80
C THR A 5 -3.98 13.20 9.71
N LYS A 6 -4.22 12.85 8.44
CA LYS A 6 -3.52 13.49 7.32
C LYS A 6 -3.85 14.99 7.26
N GLY A 7 -2.85 15.85 7.10
CA GLY A 7 -3.01 17.30 6.95
C GLY A 7 -3.14 18.08 8.25
N GLU A 8 -3.03 17.40 9.40
CA GLU A 8 -3.04 18.05 10.71
C GLU A 8 -1.70 18.72 11.06
N GLN A 9 -0.59 18.19 10.54
CA GLN A 9 0.73 18.84 10.52
C GLN A 9 1.24 18.91 9.08
N ASP A 10 2.11 19.87 8.80
CA ASP A 10 2.63 20.15 7.45
C ASP A 10 3.31 18.93 6.80
N ASP A 11 3.99 18.10 7.59
CA ASP A 11 4.69 16.89 7.15
C ASP A 11 3.82 15.61 7.22
N TRP A 12 2.56 15.71 7.66
CA TRP A 12 1.64 14.57 7.76
C TRP A 12 0.88 14.36 6.45
N GLY A 13 1.62 13.90 5.45
CA GLY A 13 1.11 13.53 4.13
C GLY A 13 0.42 12.17 4.08
N SER A 14 0.33 11.58 2.88
CA SER A 14 -0.22 10.22 2.71
C SER A 14 0.69 9.13 3.27
N ALA A 15 2.01 9.33 3.21
CA ALA A 15 2.98 8.50 3.93
C ALA A 15 2.68 8.53 5.43
N LYS A 16 2.82 7.39 6.09
CA LYS A 16 2.38 7.22 7.48
C LYS A 16 3.56 7.19 8.46
N ALA A 17 4.80 7.03 7.98
CA ALA A 17 5.97 6.96 8.85
C ALA A 17 6.18 8.19 9.73
N THR A 18 5.86 9.41 9.25
CA THR A 18 5.95 10.62 10.07
C THR A 18 5.04 10.56 11.30
N ARG A 19 3.84 10.00 11.13
CA ARG A 19 2.89 9.77 12.25
C ARG A 19 3.31 8.60 13.13
N TRP A 20 3.86 7.53 12.56
CA TRP A 20 4.43 6.43 13.36
C TRP A 20 5.58 6.93 14.25
N ALA A 21 6.43 7.83 13.74
CA ALA A 21 7.55 8.40 14.47
C ALA A 21 7.08 9.18 15.71
N VAL A 22 5.91 9.82 15.66
CA VAL A 22 5.33 10.51 16.81
C VAL A 22 4.96 9.52 17.91
N VAL A 23 4.30 8.42 17.56
CA VAL A 23 3.97 7.34 18.52
C VAL A 23 5.25 6.69 19.06
N ALA A 24 6.25 6.49 18.21
CA ALA A 24 7.50 5.82 18.54
C ALA A 24 8.43 6.62 19.48
N LYS A 25 8.15 7.91 19.73
CA LYS A 25 8.90 8.71 20.71
C LYS A 25 8.76 8.16 22.12
N ASP A 26 7.55 7.73 22.47
CA ASP A 26 7.20 7.34 23.84
C ASP A 26 6.80 5.86 23.95
N TYR A 27 6.49 5.20 22.83
CA TYR A 27 5.98 3.83 22.80
C TYR A 27 6.71 2.93 21.81
N ARG A 28 6.72 1.63 22.11
CA ARG A 28 7.10 0.60 21.13
C ARG A 28 5.86 0.13 20.38
N ILE A 29 5.82 0.33 19.08
CA ILE A 29 4.78 -0.24 18.21
C ILE A 29 5.03 -1.74 18.08
N LEU A 30 4.09 -2.55 18.58
CA LEU A 30 4.20 -4.02 18.52
C LEU A 30 3.48 -4.61 17.30
N LEU A 31 2.38 -4.00 16.88
CA LEU A 31 1.56 -4.44 15.77
C LEU A 31 1.19 -3.25 14.90
N MET A 32 1.16 -3.49 13.60
CA MET A 32 0.57 -2.62 12.58
C MET A 32 -0.59 -3.37 11.95
N LEU A 33 -1.75 -2.73 11.84
CA LEU A 33 -2.96 -3.31 11.29
C LEU A 33 -3.47 -2.40 10.18
N GLY A 34 -3.77 -2.97 9.01
CA GLY A 34 -4.17 -2.18 7.85
C GLY A 34 -4.52 -3.02 6.63
N ASP A 35 -5.17 -2.41 5.66
CA ASP A 35 -5.64 -3.04 4.44
C ASP A 35 -4.81 -2.68 3.20
N ASN A 36 -3.87 -1.74 3.35
CA ASN A 36 -3.07 -1.19 2.27
C ASN A 36 -1.57 -1.27 2.60
N LEU A 37 -0.71 -1.48 1.59
CA LEU A 37 0.75 -1.56 1.82
C LEU A 37 1.32 -0.32 2.52
N GLY A 38 0.71 0.85 2.25
CA GLY A 38 1.04 2.13 2.90
C GLY A 38 0.83 2.17 4.42
N ASP A 39 0.14 1.17 4.97
CA ASP A 39 -0.08 1.04 6.41
C ASP A 39 1.14 0.44 7.13
N PHE A 40 2.07 -0.13 6.38
CA PHE A 40 3.21 -0.88 6.89
C PHE A 40 4.56 -0.30 6.44
N THR A 41 4.57 0.37 5.28
CA THR A 41 5.77 0.96 4.68
C THR A 41 5.44 2.16 3.80
N ASP A 42 6.36 3.11 3.70
CA ASP A 42 6.21 4.25 2.79
C ASP A 42 6.45 3.87 1.31
N SER A 43 6.97 2.67 1.03
CA SER A 43 7.18 2.12 -0.33
C SER A 43 5.90 1.64 -1.02
N TYR A 44 4.76 2.28 -0.77
CA TYR A 44 3.46 1.88 -1.32
C TYR A 44 3.20 2.37 -2.74
N LYS A 45 3.95 3.38 -3.22
CA LYS A 45 3.81 3.93 -4.57
C LYS A 45 4.64 3.22 -5.65
N GLY A 46 5.12 2.01 -5.38
CA GLY A 46 5.81 1.20 -6.39
C GLY A 46 4.86 0.62 -7.44
N SER A 47 5.44 0.18 -8.56
CA SER A 47 4.84 -0.72 -9.54
C SER A 47 4.43 -2.07 -8.92
N PRO A 48 3.62 -2.90 -9.60
CA PRO A 48 3.24 -4.22 -9.08
C PRO A 48 4.45 -5.09 -8.67
N ALA A 49 5.51 -5.08 -9.48
CA ALA A 49 6.73 -5.84 -9.19
C ALA A 49 7.51 -5.30 -7.97
N GLU A 50 7.65 -3.98 -7.85
CA GLU A 50 8.32 -3.37 -6.68
C GLU A 50 7.54 -3.63 -5.39
N ARG A 51 6.21 -3.59 -5.46
CA ARG A 51 5.35 -3.92 -4.31
C ARG A 51 5.50 -5.38 -3.89
N GLN A 52 5.58 -6.30 -4.87
CA GLN A 52 5.86 -7.71 -4.61
C GLN A 52 7.23 -7.90 -3.95
N ALA A 53 8.27 -7.21 -4.43
CA ALA A 53 9.60 -7.26 -3.82
C ALA A 53 9.60 -6.73 -2.37
N VAL A 54 8.84 -5.67 -2.07
CA VAL A 54 8.68 -5.17 -0.69
C VAL A 54 7.96 -6.18 0.20
N TYR A 55 6.94 -6.85 -0.33
CA TYR A 55 6.24 -7.94 0.37
C TYR A 55 7.22 -9.07 0.73
N GLU A 56 8.01 -9.54 -0.24
CA GLU A 56 8.98 -10.63 -0.08
C GLU A 56 10.11 -10.27 0.89
N ALA A 57 10.65 -9.04 0.79
CA ALA A 57 11.70 -8.56 1.68
C ALA A 57 11.27 -8.43 3.15
N ASN A 58 9.96 -8.46 3.42
CA ASN A 58 9.37 -8.39 4.76
C ASN A 58 8.51 -9.63 5.08
N ALA A 59 8.76 -10.75 4.39
CA ALA A 59 7.96 -11.98 4.50
C ALA A 59 7.77 -12.46 5.95
N ASP A 60 8.78 -12.30 6.79
CA ASP A 60 8.82 -12.72 8.20
C ASP A 60 7.97 -11.85 9.15
N LYS A 61 7.53 -10.67 8.69
CA LYS A 61 6.71 -9.75 9.48
C LYS A 61 5.21 -10.02 9.35
N TRP A 62 4.78 -10.50 8.19
CA TRP A 62 3.36 -10.71 7.88
C TRP A 62 2.74 -11.76 8.79
N GLY A 63 1.57 -11.46 9.36
CA GLY A 63 0.88 -12.32 10.33
C GLY A 63 1.51 -12.33 11.72
N ARG A 64 2.64 -11.64 11.93
CA ARG A 64 3.33 -11.53 13.22
C ARG A 64 3.26 -10.13 13.80
N GLU A 65 3.84 -9.16 13.09
CA GLU A 65 3.81 -7.73 13.46
C GLU A 65 3.06 -6.88 12.45
N TRP A 66 2.95 -7.34 11.19
CA TRP A 66 2.14 -6.73 10.15
C TRP A 66 0.90 -7.59 9.90
N ILE A 67 -0.27 -7.11 10.30
CA ILE A 67 -1.54 -7.82 10.17
C ILE A 67 -2.37 -7.16 9.07
N ALA A 68 -2.41 -7.80 7.91
CA ALA A 68 -3.16 -7.32 6.76
C ALA A 68 -4.64 -7.69 6.85
N LEU A 69 -5.51 -6.72 6.54
CA LEU A 69 -6.94 -6.91 6.37
C LEU A 69 -7.29 -6.96 4.87
N PRO A 70 -8.21 -7.82 4.43
CA PRO A 70 -8.56 -7.90 3.01
C PRO A 70 -9.39 -6.68 2.57
N ASN A 71 -8.92 -5.97 1.54
CA ASN A 71 -9.68 -4.93 0.85
C ASN A 71 -9.52 -5.06 -0.69
N PRO A 72 -10.47 -5.71 -1.37
CA PRO A 72 -10.47 -5.81 -2.83
C PRO A 72 -11.17 -4.61 -3.52
N GLY A 73 -11.71 -3.65 -2.75
CA GLY A 73 -12.49 -2.55 -3.29
C GLY A 73 -11.64 -1.40 -3.81
N TYR A 74 -10.61 -1.00 -3.05
CA TYR A 74 -9.69 0.06 -3.44
C TYR A 74 -8.36 -0.05 -2.69
N GLY A 75 -7.36 0.70 -3.13
CA GLY A 75 -6.08 0.84 -2.43
C GLY A 75 -4.96 1.23 -3.37
N SER A 76 -3.74 1.38 -2.83
CA SER A 76 -2.58 1.71 -3.67
C SER A 76 -2.21 0.59 -4.65
N TRP A 77 -2.70 -0.64 -4.41
CA TRP A 77 -2.58 -1.74 -5.35
C TRP A 77 -3.38 -1.49 -6.64
N GLU A 78 -4.49 -0.75 -6.58
CA GLU A 78 -5.32 -0.45 -7.75
C GLU A 78 -4.58 0.46 -8.72
N SER A 79 -3.80 1.40 -8.19
CA SER A 79 -3.11 2.42 -8.97
C SER A 79 -1.69 2.04 -9.41
N ALA A 80 -1.13 0.97 -8.84
CA ALA A 80 0.19 0.48 -9.19
C ALA A 80 0.38 0.17 -10.69
N PRO A 81 -0.60 -0.44 -11.41
CA PRO A 81 -0.44 -0.78 -12.83
C PRO A 81 -0.25 0.44 -13.75
N PHE A 82 -0.77 1.61 -13.36
CA PHE A 82 -0.66 2.86 -14.11
C PHE A 82 0.29 3.87 -13.45
N GLY A 83 1.23 3.38 -12.63
CA GLY A 83 2.28 4.22 -12.03
C GLY A 83 1.77 5.25 -11.03
N HIS A 84 0.58 5.05 -10.45
CA HIS A 84 -0.10 6.01 -9.57
C HIS A 84 -0.43 7.35 -10.23
N ASP A 85 -0.44 7.40 -11.57
CA ASP A 85 -0.80 8.58 -12.33
C ASP A 85 -2.31 8.65 -12.57
N TYR A 86 -2.99 9.37 -11.68
CA TYR A 86 -4.43 9.62 -11.79
C TYR A 86 -4.79 10.70 -12.82
N SER A 87 -3.81 11.33 -13.49
CA SER A 87 -4.08 12.27 -14.58
C SER A 87 -4.44 11.56 -15.89
N LEU A 88 -4.14 10.26 -15.99
CA LEU A 88 -4.50 9.43 -17.15
C LEU A 88 -6.02 9.27 -17.30
N PRO A 89 -6.54 9.25 -18.55
CA PRO A 89 -7.91 8.90 -18.85
C PRO A 89 -8.37 7.60 -18.16
N GLU A 90 -9.64 7.54 -17.77
CA GLU A 90 -10.17 6.39 -17.03
C GLU A 90 -10.10 5.08 -17.83
N ASP A 91 -10.41 5.13 -19.12
CA ASP A 91 -10.34 3.99 -20.03
C ASP A 91 -8.92 3.44 -20.16
N GLU A 92 -7.92 4.33 -20.23
CA GLU A 92 -6.51 3.94 -20.23
C GLU A 92 -6.11 3.27 -18.92
N ARG A 93 -6.49 3.84 -17.76
CA ARG A 93 -6.25 3.23 -16.44
C ARG A 93 -6.93 1.86 -16.31
N VAL A 94 -8.15 1.71 -16.83
CA VAL A 94 -8.88 0.43 -16.84
C VAL A 94 -8.18 -0.59 -17.71
N GLN A 95 -7.69 -0.20 -18.90
CA GLN A 95 -6.96 -1.10 -19.78
C GLN A 95 -5.63 -1.56 -19.13
N MET A 96 -4.85 -0.64 -18.57
CA MET A 96 -3.61 -1.00 -17.85
C MET A 96 -3.85 -1.96 -16.69
N LYS A 97 -4.99 -1.83 -15.97
CA LYS A 97 -5.39 -2.80 -14.94
C LYS A 97 -5.73 -4.17 -15.54
N ARG A 98 -6.43 -4.22 -16.69
CA ARG A 98 -6.76 -5.47 -17.40
C ARG A 98 -5.52 -6.19 -17.92
N ASP A 99 -4.51 -5.46 -18.36
CA ASP A 99 -3.26 -6.02 -18.87
C ASP A 99 -2.46 -6.76 -17.79
N GLN A 100 -2.76 -6.53 -16.50
CA GLN A 100 -2.17 -7.29 -15.39
C GLN A 100 -2.84 -8.65 -15.16
N LEU A 101 -4.00 -8.90 -15.75
CA LEU A 101 -4.72 -10.16 -15.57
C LEU A 101 -3.92 -11.29 -16.22
N GLN A 102 -3.74 -12.38 -15.47
CA GLN A 102 -3.12 -13.61 -15.97
C GLN A 102 -4.24 -14.57 -16.38
N PRO A 103 -4.60 -14.65 -17.68
CA PRO A 103 -5.64 -15.56 -18.13
C PRO A 103 -5.19 -17.01 -17.98
N TRP A 104 -6.17 -17.90 -17.79
CA TRP A 104 -5.91 -19.33 -17.87
C TRP A 104 -5.40 -19.69 -19.28
N PRO A 105 -4.36 -20.53 -19.43
CA PRO A 105 -3.87 -20.93 -20.74
C PRO A 105 -4.96 -21.67 -21.53
N GLU A 106 -5.04 -21.43 -22.84
CA GLU A 106 -5.97 -22.17 -23.70
C GLU A 106 -5.72 -23.67 -23.56
N ARG A 107 -6.79 -24.45 -23.47
CA ARG A 107 -6.67 -25.91 -23.49
C ARG A 107 -6.19 -26.31 -24.90
N PRO A 108 -5.23 -27.25 -24.99
CA PRO A 108 -4.69 -27.70 -26.27
C PRO A 108 -5.76 -28.32 -27.18
#